data_AF-A0A957SQM0-F1
#
_entry.id   AF-A0A957SQM0-F1
#
_cell.length_a   1.000
_cell.length_b   1.000
_cell.length_c   1.000
_cell.angle_alpha   90.00
_cell.angle_beta   90.00
_cell.angle_gamma   90.00
#
_symmetry.space_group_name_H-M   'P 1'
#
loop_
_entity.id
_entity.type
_entity.pdbx_description
1 polymer ?
#
loop_
_entity_poly.entity_id
_entity_poly.type
_entity_poly.pdbx_seq_one_letter_code
_entity_poly.pdbx_strand_id
1 'polypeptide(L)' 'MALLGPSGCGKTTTLRMIAGFERPDAGRIYVGERLVAGPGCFVPPEQRQVGMVFQNYALFPHMSVSDDVAYGLSRK' A
#
# COMPACT_ATOMS: atom_id res chain seq x y z
N MET A 1 -9.50 -12.48 -1.66
CA MET A 1 -9.26 -12.40 -0.19
C MET A 1 -9.83 -11.08 0.31
N ALA A 2 -10.42 -11.06 1.51
CA ALA A 2 -10.94 -9.84 2.14
C ALA A 2 -10.54 -9.79 3.62
N LEU A 3 -10.28 -8.59 4.15
CA LEU A 3 -10.08 -8.33 5.58
C LEU A 3 -11.39 -7.79 6.16
N LEU A 4 -12.09 -8.58 6.98
CA LEU A 4 -13.41 -8.25 7.54
C LEU A 4 -13.34 -8.12 9.07
N GLY A 5 -14.08 -7.14 9.61
CA GLY A 5 -14.23 -6.94 11.06
C GLY A 5 -14.84 -5.57 11.39
N PRO A 6 -15.20 -5.29 12.66
CA PRO A 6 -15.83 -4.04 13.08
C PRO A 6 -14.92 -2.82 12.90
N SER A 7 -15.46 -1.61 13.02
CA SER A 7 -14.64 -0.40 13.03
C SER A 7 -13.60 -0.47 14.16
N GLY A 8 -12.37 0.00 13.89
CA GLY A 8 -11.26 -0.05 14.86
C GLY A 8 -10.54 -1.40 14.99
N CYS A 9 -10.95 -2.47 14.30
CA CYS A 9 -10.29 -3.78 14.42
C CYS A 9 -8.93 -3.90 13.68
N GLY A 10 -8.36 -2.79 13.19
CA GLY A 10 -7.03 -2.77 12.58
C GLY A 10 -6.93 -3.04 11.07
N LYS A 11 -8.03 -3.22 10.32
CA LYS A 11 -7.99 -3.50 8.86
C LYS A 11 -7.14 -2.51 8.07
N THR A 12 -7.38 -1.22 8.29
CA THR A 12 -6.67 -0.14 7.58
C THR A 12 -5.20 -0.12 7.96
N THR A 13 -4.88 -0.28 9.24
CA THR A 13 -3.51 -0.42 9.76
C THR A 13 -2.79 -1.59 9.10
N THR A 14 -3.44 -2.77 9.02
CA THR A 14 -2.89 -3.95 8.35
C THR A 14 -2.60 -3.68 6.87
N LEU A 15 -3.52 -3.07 6.13
CA LEU A 15 -3.30 -2.72 4.72
C LEU A 15 -2.16 -1.70 4.55
N ARG A 16 -2.08 -0.70 5.42
CA ARG A 16 -0.99 0.29 5.43
C ARG A 16 0.37 -0.35 5.73
N MET A 17 0.42 -1.32 6.65
CA MET A 17 1.65 -2.06 6.95
C MET A 17 2.11 -2.92 5.76
N ILE A 18 1.18 -3.60 5.07
CA ILE A 18 1.49 -4.38 3.86
C ILE A 18 2.03 -3.46 2.76
N ALA A 19 1.34 -2.35 2.51
CA ALA A 19 1.72 -1.36 1.50
C ALA A 19 3.00 -0.59 1.84
N GLY A 20 3.41 -0.55 3.11
CA GLY A 20 4.63 0.13 3.56
C GLY A 20 4.44 1.55 4.07
N PHE A 21 3.20 1.98 4.28
CA PHE A 21 2.86 3.27 4.90
C PHE A 21 2.90 3.25 6.43
N GLU A 22 3.09 2.07 7.03
CA GLU A 22 3.21 1.88 8.47
C GLU A 22 4.21 0.75 8.76
N ARG A 23 4.97 0.87 9.85
CA ARG A 23 5.98 -0.12 10.23
C ARG A 23 5.41 -1.04 11.30
N PRO A 24 5.44 -2.37 11.11
CA PRO A 24 5.04 -3.29 12.16
C PRO A 24 6.05 -3.27 13.30
N ASP A 25 5.58 -3.33 14.54
CA ASP A 25 6.43 -3.40 15.73
C ASP A 25 7.22 -4.72 15.78
N ALA A 26 6.60 -5.81 15.33
CA ALA A 26 7.18 -7.15 15.30
C ALA A 26 6.62 -7.99 14.14
N GLY A 27 7.25 -9.14 13.90
CA GLY A 27 6.86 -10.07 12.84
C GLY A 27 7.55 -9.80 11.52
N ARG A 28 7.03 -10.39 10.44
CA ARG A 28 7.58 -10.29 9.08
C ARG A 28 6.46 -10.15 8.06
N ILE A 29 6.71 -9.36 7.01
CA ILE A 29 5.82 -9.20 5.86
C ILE A 29 6.60 -9.58 4.60
N TYR A 30 6.02 -10.47 3.81
CA TYR A 30 6.55 -10.90 2.52
C TYR A 30 5.60 -10.50 1.40
N VAL A 31 6.16 -10.08 0.26
CA VAL A 31 5.44 -9.89 -1.00
C VAL A 31 6.02 -10.89 -1.99
N GLY A 32 5.24 -11.93 -2.31
CA GLY A 32 5.80 -13.15 -2.90
C GLY A 32 6.86 -13.75 -1.96
N GLU A 33 8.04 -14.08 -2.49
CA GLU A 33 9.18 -14.59 -1.71
C GLU A 33 10.02 -13.47 -1.06
N ARG A 34 9.74 -12.19 -1.37
CA ARG A 34 10.58 -11.08 -0.93
C ARG A 34 10.15 -10.56 0.45
N LEU A 35 11.06 -10.60 1.42
CA LEU A 35 10.88 -9.92 2.71
C LEU A 35 10.86 -8.41 2.49
N VAL A 36 9.76 -7.75 2.89
CA VAL A 36 9.59 -6.29 2.76
C VAL A 36 9.52 -5.57 4.10
N ALA A 37 9.24 -6.27 5.20
CA ALA A 37 9.34 -5.72 6.55
C ALA A 37 9.68 -6.82 7.57
N GLY A 38 10.55 -6.53 8.54
CA GLY A 38 10.93 -7.41 9.62
C GLY A 38 12.14 -6.89 10.43
N PRO A 39 12.75 -7.71 11.31
CA PRO A 39 13.95 -7.32 12.03
C PRO A 39 15.07 -6.90 11.07
N GLY A 40 15.55 -5.66 11.20
CA GLY A 40 16.59 -5.09 10.33
C GLY A 40 16.18 -4.82 8.88
N CYS A 41 14.90 -4.98 8.51
CA CYS A 41 14.42 -4.84 7.14
C CYS A 41 13.15 -3.98 7.08
N PHE A 42 13.15 -2.95 6.25
CA PHE A 42 11.95 -2.19 5.91
C PHE A 42 12.10 -1.59 4.51
N VAL A 43 11.38 -2.14 3.55
CA VAL A 43 11.35 -1.67 2.15
C VAL A 43 10.32 -0.53 2.05
N PRO A 44 10.65 0.63 1.48
CA PRO A 44 9.71 1.73 1.33
C PRO A 44 8.60 1.39 0.32
N PRO A 45 7.39 1.98 0.43
CA PRO A 45 6.19 1.59 -0.31
C PRO A 45 6.38 1.58 -1.83
N GLU A 46 7.05 2.58 -2.39
CA GLU A 46 7.33 2.71 -3.83
C GLU A 46 8.23 1.60 -4.40
N GLN A 47 8.97 0.91 -3.54
CA GLN A 47 9.81 -0.23 -3.92
C GLN A 47 9.11 -1.57 -3.64
N ARG A 48 7.90 -1.59 -3.09
CA ARG A 48 7.19 -2.84 -2.73
C ARG A 48 6.56 -3.58 -3.90
N GLN A 49 6.39 -2.93 -5.05
CA GLN A 49 5.64 -3.46 -6.20
C GLN A 49 4.20 -3.84 -5.82
N VAL A 50 3.58 -3.04 -4.94
CA VAL A 50 2.20 -3.20 -4.47
C VAL A 50 1.43 -1.92 -4.77
N GLY A 51 0.30 -2.02 -5.45
CA GLY A 51 -0.65 -0.92 -5.61
C GLY A 51 -1.62 -0.87 -4.43
N MET A 52 -1.85 0.33 -3.88
CA MET A 52 -2.86 0.56 -2.84
C MET A 52 -3.83 1.64 -3.32
N VAL A 53 -5.13 1.33 -3.32
CA VAL A 53 -6.20 2.30 -3.55
C VAL A 53 -6.77 2.69 -2.20
N PHE A 54 -6.73 3.99 -1.88
CA PHE A 54 -7.19 4.52 -0.60
C PHE A 54 -8.71 4.72 -0.58
N GLN A 55 -9.30 4.62 0.62
CA GLN A 55 -10.73 4.88 0.82
C GLN A 55 -11.10 6.37 0.67
N ASN A 56 -10.15 7.28 0.89
CA ASN A 56 -10.32 8.71 0.64
C ASN A 56 -9.70 9.06 -0.73
N TYR A 57 -10.34 9.97 -1.46
CA TYR A 57 -9.97 10.35 -2.83
C TYR A 57 -8.47 10.65 -2.97
N ALA A 58 -7.81 9.92 -3.86
CA ALA A 58 -6.44 10.14 -4.28
C ALA A 58 -6.38 10.76 -5.69
N LEU A 59 -7.35 11.62 -6.01
CA LEU A 59 -7.43 12.31 -7.30
C LEU A 59 -6.52 13.54 -7.30
N PHE A 60 -5.83 13.78 -8.41
CA PHE A 60 -5.11 15.02 -8.67
C PHE A 60 -6.10 16.08 -9.16
N PRO A 61 -6.47 17.09 -8.34
CA PRO A 61 -7.57 18.00 -8.65
C PRO A 61 -7.29 18.91 -9.86
N HIS A 62 -6.05 18.92 -10.34
CA HIS A 62 -5.57 19.71 -11.46
C HIS A 62 -5.41 18.87 -12.75
N MET A 63 -5.73 17.57 -12.74
CA MET A 63 -5.64 16.67 -13.88
C MET A 63 -7.03 16.35 -14.45
N SER A 64 -7.12 16.07 -15.75
CA SER A 64 -8.33 15.47 -16.31
C SER A 64 -8.48 14.03 -15.81
N VAL A 65 -9.69 13.48 -15.87
CA VAL A 65 -9.94 12.07 -15.48
C VAL A 65 -9.05 11.11 -16.28
N SER A 66 -8.83 11.36 -17.58
CA SER A 66 -7.94 10.54 -18.39
C SER A 66 -6.47 10.61 -17.94
N ASP A 67 -6.02 11.80 -17.54
CA ASP A 67 -4.64 12.00 -17.08
C ASP A 67 -4.41 11.36 -15.70
N ASP A 68 -5.39 11.46 -14.80
CA ASP A 68 -5.34 10.85 -13.46
C ASP A 68 -5.24 9.31 -13.54
N VAL A 69 -6.07 8.68 -14.38
CA VAL A 69 -6.03 7.23 -14.63
C VAL A 69 -4.71 6.81 -15.32
N ALA A 70 -4.18 7.65 -16.21
CA ALA A 70 -2.93 7.38 -16.92
C ALA A 70 -1.68 7.62 -16.06
N TYR A 71 -1.77 8.36 -14.96
CA TYR A 71 -0.63 8.78 -14.13
C TYR A 71 0.25 7.62 -13.65
N GLY A 72 -0.36 6.48 -13.29
CA GLY A 72 0.34 5.28 -12.84
C GLY A 72 0.88 4.38 -13.94
N LEU A 73 0.60 4.67 -15.21
CA LEU A 73 1.04 3.86 -16.34
C LEU A 73 2.45 4.26 -16.77
N SER A 74 3.39 3.32 -16.69
CA SER A 74 4.73 3.53 -17.24
C SER A 74 4.61 3.65 -18.76
N ARG A 75 4.82 4.86 -19.31
CA ARG A 75 5.07 5.04 -20.75
C ARG A 75 6.40 4.37 -21.05
N LYS A 76 6.35 3.23 -21.75
CA LYS A 76 7.51 2.75 -22.50
C LYS A 76 7.72 3.63 -23.72
#